data_AF-A0A828PSP6-F1
#
_entry.id   AF-A0A828PSP6-F1
#
_cell.length_a   1.000
_cell.length_b   1.000
_cell.length_c   1.000
_cell.angle_alpha   90.00
_cell.angle_beta   90.00
_cell.angle_gamma   90.00
#
_symmetry.space_group_name_H-M   'P 1'
#
loop_
_entity.id
_entity.type
_entity.pdbx_description
1 polymer ?
#
loop_
_entity_poly.entity_id
_entity_poly.type
_entity_poly.pdbx_seq_one_letter_code
_entity_poly.pdbx_strand_id
1 'polypeptide(L)'
;MMIEMLTWGELSHLYAGLSEKHQKPIAQNLGVQAPILESWLKVLNDVRNICAHHSRLWNREFGSIIKTPTSQNTQWLLSAINLNNTHINAEKRLYPILVAIQVLLYTISPNSTWTKRLKALLDSYPDI
;
A
#
# COMPACT_ATOMS: atom_id res chain seq x y z
N MET A 1 23.96 -1.69 7.72
CA MET A 1 24.35 -1.87 6.30
C MET A 1 23.78 -3.11 5.60
N MET A 2 23.26 -4.16 6.28
CA MET A 2 22.65 -5.31 5.56
C MET A 2 21.28 -5.01 4.93
N ILE A 3 20.46 -4.17 5.56
CA ILE A 3 19.10 -3.86 5.09
C ILE A 3 19.10 -3.14 3.73
N GLU A 4 20.13 -2.36 3.42
CA GLU A 4 20.26 -1.61 2.17
C GLU A 4 20.57 -2.51 0.96
N MET A 5 21.00 -3.75 1.19
CA MET A 5 21.27 -4.72 0.12
C MET A 5 20.06 -5.60 -0.21
N LEU A 6 19.02 -5.59 0.65
CA LEU A 6 17.83 -6.40 0.42
C LEU A 6 16.98 -5.78 -0.69
N THR A 7 16.54 -6.63 -1.62
CA THR A 7 15.44 -6.31 -2.50
C THR A 7 14.15 -6.12 -1.70
N TRP A 8 13.17 -5.45 -2.28
CA TRP A 8 11.86 -5.28 -1.64
C TRP A 8 11.19 -6.63 -1.33
N GLY A 9 11.33 -7.62 -2.23
CA GLY A 9 10.80 -8.96 -2.01
C GLY A 9 11.43 -9.64 -0.80
N GLU A 10 12.75 -9.56 -0.66
CA GLU A 10 13.46 -10.11 0.51
C GLU A 10 13.07 -9.38 1.80
N LEU A 11 12.90 -8.07 1.77
CA LEU A 11 12.41 -7.29 2.92
C LEU A 11 10.99 -7.73 3.33
N SER A 12 10.11 -7.92 2.36
CA SER A 12 8.74 -8.40 2.60
C SER A 12 8.75 -9.81 3.21
N HIS A 13 9.61 -10.70 2.72
CA HIS A 13 9.75 -12.05 3.25
C HIS A 13 10.39 -12.06 4.65
N LEU A 14 11.40 -11.23 4.87
CA LEU A 14 12.04 -11.07 6.18
C LEU A 14 11.02 -10.63 7.22
N TYR A 15 10.24 -9.60 6.93
CA TYR A 15 9.20 -9.11 7.84
C TYR A 15 8.15 -10.19 8.13
N ALA A 16 7.68 -10.92 7.12
CA ALA A 16 6.72 -12.02 7.29
C ALA A 16 7.28 -13.19 8.13
N GLY A 17 8.60 -13.41 8.08
CA GLY A 17 9.29 -14.42 8.89
C GLY A 17 9.62 -14.00 10.33
N LEU A 18 9.43 -12.72 10.69
CA LEU A 18 9.63 -12.26 12.06
C LEU A 18 8.54 -12.82 12.99
N SER A 19 8.91 -13.08 14.24
CA SER A 19 7.90 -13.37 15.27
C SER A 19 7.04 -12.14 15.55
N GLU A 20 5.81 -12.38 16.03
CA GLU A 20 4.85 -11.31 16.34
C GLU A 20 5.42 -10.26 17.31
N LYS A 21 6.31 -10.68 18.23
CA LYS A 21 7.07 -9.81 19.15
C LYS A 21 7.85 -8.72 18.43
N HIS A 22 8.39 -9.02 17.24
CA HIS A 22 9.17 -8.08 16.43
C HIS A 22 8.32 -7.36 15.38
N GLN A 23 7.33 -8.03 14.80
CA GLN A 23 6.43 -7.40 13.83
C GLN A 23 5.62 -6.26 14.43
N LYS A 24 5.05 -6.47 15.63
CA LYS A 24 4.20 -5.47 16.32
C LYS A 24 4.86 -4.08 16.46
N PRO A 25 6.05 -3.94 17.08
CA PRO A 25 6.66 -2.63 17.25
C PRO A 25 7.01 -1.98 15.91
N ILE A 26 7.44 -2.75 14.90
CA ILE A 26 7.72 -2.22 13.56
C ILE A 26 6.45 -1.64 12.93
N ALA A 27 5.34 -2.37 12.98
CA ALA A 27 4.08 -1.90 12.44
C ALA A 27 3.51 -0.70 13.19
N GLN A 28 3.61 -0.71 14.52
CA GLN A 28 3.19 0.41 15.36
C GLN A 28 3.98 1.69 15.07
N ASN A 29 5.29 1.56 14.84
CA ASN A 29 6.12 2.69 14.42
C ASN A 29 5.69 3.29 13.07
N LEU A 30 4.94 2.54 12.25
CA LEU A 30 4.36 3.01 10.98
C LEU A 30 2.87 3.37 11.10
N GLY A 31 2.29 3.33 12.30
CA GLY A 31 0.89 3.71 12.55
C GLY A 31 -0.15 2.63 12.18
N VAL A 32 0.27 1.37 12.04
CA VAL A 32 -0.59 0.25 11.61
C VAL A 32 -0.39 -1.00 12.46
N GLN A 33 -1.26 -1.99 12.29
CA GLN A 33 -1.13 -3.30 12.95
C GLN A 33 -0.26 -4.25 12.14
N ALA A 34 0.40 -5.21 12.79
CA ALA A 34 1.34 -6.14 12.15
C ALA A 34 0.76 -6.89 10.93
N PRO A 35 -0.47 -7.47 10.99
CA PRO A 35 -1.06 -8.16 9.84
C PRO A 35 -1.40 -7.23 8.67
N ILE A 36 -1.64 -5.95 8.96
CA ILE A 36 -1.91 -4.92 7.94
C ILE A 36 -0.61 -4.60 7.21
N LEU A 37 0.46 -4.31 7.95
CA LEU A 37 1.77 -4.02 7.36
C LEU A 37 2.29 -5.19 6.52
N GLU A 38 2.13 -6.43 6.98
CA GLU A 38 2.54 -7.62 6.21
C GLU A 38 1.85 -7.68 4.84
N SER A 39 0.52 -7.49 4.83
CA SER A 39 -0.28 -7.44 3.62
C SER A 39 0.17 -6.31 2.69
N TRP A 40 0.45 -5.12 3.25
CA TRP A 40 0.87 -3.96 2.48
C TRP A 40 2.23 -4.17 1.84
N LEU A 41 3.22 -4.68 2.57
CA LEU A 41 4.56 -4.95 2.03
C LEU A 41 4.52 -5.93 0.85
N LYS A 42 3.68 -6.97 0.95
CA LYS A 42 3.45 -7.94 -0.13
C LYS A 42 2.83 -7.29 -1.36
N VAL A 43 1.74 -6.55 -1.19
CA VAL A 43 1.05 -5.88 -2.32
C VAL A 43 1.94 -4.81 -2.97
N LEU A 44 2.73 -4.08 -2.18
CA LEU A 44 3.68 -3.10 -2.70
C LEU A 44 4.80 -3.75 -3.51
N ASN A 45 5.20 -4.99 -3.19
CA ASN A 45 6.12 -5.75 -4.04
C ASN A 45 5.51 -6.00 -5.43
N ASP A 46 4.26 -6.41 -5.49
CA ASP A 46 3.54 -6.65 -6.76
C ASP A 46 3.47 -5.36 -7.59
N VAL A 47 3.10 -4.25 -6.96
CA VAL A 47 3.02 -2.92 -7.60
C VAL A 47 4.38 -2.50 -8.15
N ARG A 48 5.45 -2.63 -7.34
CA ARG A 48 6.82 -2.33 -7.76
C ARG A 48 7.24 -3.17 -8.97
N ASN A 49 6.95 -4.46 -8.95
CA ASN A 49 7.30 -5.37 -10.04
C ASN A 49 6.55 -5.00 -11.33
N ILE A 50 5.25 -4.69 -11.24
CA ILE A 50 4.46 -4.21 -12.39
C ILE A 50 5.06 -2.93 -12.97
N CYS A 51 5.45 -1.96 -12.13
CA CYS A 51 6.14 -0.75 -12.57
C CYS A 51 7.47 -1.05 -13.27
N ALA A 52 8.29 -1.94 -12.71
CA ALA A 52 9.60 -2.32 -13.25
C ALA A 52 9.49 -3.03 -14.61
N HIS A 53 8.37 -3.74 -14.85
CA HIS A 53 8.04 -4.35 -16.13
C HIS A 53 7.23 -3.43 -17.05
N HIS A 54 7.12 -2.13 -16.74
CA HIS A 54 6.35 -1.13 -17.51
C HIS A 54 4.91 -1.57 -17.83
N SER A 55 4.34 -2.38 -16.95
CA SER A 55 3.02 -2.97 -17.13
C SER A 55 1.94 -2.03 -16.60
N ARG A 56 0.73 -2.12 -17.16
CA ARG A 56 -0.42 -1.29 -16.77
C ARG A 56 -0.79 -1.50 -15.30
N LEU A 57 -0.89 -0.44 -14.49
CA LEU A 57 -1.30 -0.52 -13.07
C LEU A 57 -2.81 -0.34 -12.84
N TRP A 58 -3.50 0.37 -13.74
CA TRP A 58 -4.91 0.72 -13.61
C TRP A 58 -5.82 -0.33 -14.27
N ASN A 59 -7.12 -0.27 -13.97
CA ASN A 59 -8.16 -1.17 -14.51
C ASN A 59 -7.86 -2.67 -14.36
N ARG A 60 -7.05 -3.04 -13.37
CA ARG A 60 -6.67 -4.43 -13.09
C ARG A 60 -7.08 -4.86 -11.69
N GLU A 61 -7.09 -6.17 -11.50
CA GLU A 61 -7.14 -6.78 -10.17
C GLU A 61 -5.75 -7.32 -9.81
N PHE A 62 -5.30 -7.00 -8.60
CA PHE A 62 -4.07 -7.54 -8.04
C PHE A 62 -4.34 -8.94 -7.46
N GLY A 63 -3.37 -9.85 -7.61
CA GLY A 63 -3.46 -11.20 -7.04
C GLY A 63 -3.42 -11.19 -5.51
N SER A 64 -2.60 -10.30 -4.94
CA SER A 64 -2.56 -10.03 -3.50
C SER A 64 -3.66 -9.06 -3.10
N ILE A 65 -4.31 -9.33 -1.97
CA ILE A 65 -5.35 -8.48 -1.38
C ILE A 65 -4.70 -7.54 -0.38
N ILE A 66 -5.03 -6.25 -0.45
CA ILE A 66 -4.62 -5.29 0.57
C ILE A 66 -5.61 -5.30 1.73
N LYS A 67 -5.10 -5.50 2.95
CA LYS A 67 -5.94 -5.45 4.14
C LYS A 67 -6.24 -4.00 4.53
N THR A 68 -7.51 -3.74 4.77
CA THR A 68 -7.98 -2.45 5.29
C THR A 68 -7.80 -2.39 6.81
N PRO A 69 -7.22 -1.32 7.37
CA PRO A 69 -7.16 -1.12 8.82
C PRO A 69 -8.56 -1.05 9.43
N THR A 70 -8.79 -1.76 10.53
CA THR A 70 -10.04 -1.69 11.30
C THR A 70 -9.95 -0.71 12.48
N SER A 71 -8.74 -0.28 12.83
CA SER A 71 -8.51 0.68 13.91
C SER A 71 -8.82 2.10 13.48
N GLN A 72 -9.55 2.83 14.32
CA GLN A 72 -9.81 4.27 14.14
C GLN A 72 -8.55 5.13 14.26
N ASN A 73 -7.45 4.59 14.82
CA ASN A 73 -6.19 5.32 15.00
C ASN A 73 -5.37 5.42 13.70
N THR A 74 -5.69 4.59 12.70
CA THR A 74 -5.04 4.69 11.39
C THR A 74 -5.82 5.69 10.55
N GLN A 75 -5.15 6.72 10.04
CA GLN A 75 -5.72 7.74 9.16
C GLN A 75 -6.01 7.17 7.76
N TRP A 76 -6.94 6.23 7.70
CA TRP A 76 -7.33 5.53 6.50
C TRP A 76 -8.41 6.35 5.77
N LEU A 77 -8.13 6.70 4.51
CA LEU A 77 -9.01 7.55 3.69
C LEU A 77 -10.18 6.72 3.13
N LEU A 78 -11.14 6.37 3.98
CA LEU A 78 -12.44 5.81 3.55
C LEU A 78 -13.38 6.95 3.19
N SER A 79 -13.36 7.37 1.93
CA SER A 79 -14.65 7.57 1.27
C SER A 79 -15.18 6.17 0.96
N ALA A 80 -16.36 5.80 1.45
CA ALA A 80 -16.98 4.53 1.10
C ALA A 80 -16.93 4.37 -0.42
N ILE A 81 -16.14 3.40 -0.90
CA ILE A 81 -16.06 3.08 -2.31
C ILE A 81 -17.36 2.34 -2.63
N ASN A 82 -18.41 3.11 -2.90
CA ASN A 82 -19.70 2.58 -3.32
C ASN A 82 -19.57 2.12 -4.78
N LEU A 83 -18.99 0.94 -4.97
CA LEU A 83 -19.04 0.28 -6.26
C LEU A 83 -20.42 -0.35 -6.38
N ASN A 84 -21.24 0.22 -7.26
CA ASN A 84 -22.57 -0.32 -7.58
C ASN A 84 -22.49 -1.72 -8.24
N ASN A 85 -21.29 -2.17 -8.62
CA ASN A 85 -21.05 -3.45 -9.26
C ASN A 85 -20.40 -4.44 -8.28
N THR A 86 -21.18 -5.46 -7.88
CA THR A 86 -20.79 -6.53 -6.95
C THR A 86 -19.67 -7.44 -7.47
N HIS A 87 -19.38 -7.41 -8.77
CA HIS A 87 -18.27 -8.16 -9.37
C HIS A 87 -16.91 -7.48 -9.20
N ILE A 88 -16.87 -6.22 -8.76
CA ILE A 88 -15.62 -5.48 -8.58
C ILE A 88 -15.12 -5.66 -7.15
N ASN A 89 -14.01 -6.37 -6.99
CA ASN A 89 -13.35 -6.45 -5.69
C ASN A 89 -12.50 -5.19 -5.43
N ALA A 90 -13.03 -4.25 -4.66
CA ALA A 90 -12.38 -2.97 -4.34
C ALA A 90 -10.98 -3.16 -3.73
N GLU A 91 -10.81 -4.14 -2.84
CA GLU A 91 -9.55 -4.43 -2.12
C GLU A 91 -8.45 -4.96 -3.04
N LYS A 92 -8.82 -5.45 -4.22
CA LYS A 92 -7.90 -5.86 -5.28
C LYS A 92 -7.62 -4.76 -6.30
N ARG A 93 -8.11 -3.53 -6.10
CA ARG A 93 -7.88 -2.41 -7.03
C ARG A 93 -6.73 -1.52 -6.57
N LEU A 94 -6.27 -0.67 -7.49
CA LEU A 94 -5.15 0.24 -7.25
C LEU A 94 -5.45 1.27 -6.15
N TYR A 95 -6.69 1.76 -6.05
CA TYR A 95 -7.05 2.82 -5.11
C TYR A 95 -6.67 2.54 -3.64
N PRO A 96 -7.10 1.43 -3.00
CA PRO A 96 -6.73 1.17 -1.60
C PRO A 96 -5.22 0.99 -1.41
N ILE A 97 -4.49 0.55 -2.44
CA ILE A 97 -3.02 0.48 -2.42
C ILE A 97 -2.42 1.89 -2.37
N LEU A 98 -2.93 2.83 -3.16
CA LEU A 98 -2.52 4.24 -3.12
C LEU A 98 -2.83 4.87 -1.76
N VAL A 99 -3.96 4.54 -1.16
CA VAL A 99 -4.30 4.98 0.21
C VAL A 99 -3.31 4.43 1.23
N ALA A 100 -2.96 3.14 1.15
CA ALA A 100 -1.96 2.54 2.03
C ALA A 100 -0.58 3.22 1.91
N ILE A 101 -0.14 3.56 0.69
CA ILE A 101 1.08 4.34 0.48
C ILE A 101 0.98 5.69 1.19
N GLN A 102 -0.12 6.42 1.03
CA GLN A 102 -0.31 7.70 1.71
C GLN A 102 -0.31 7.55 3.23
N VAL A 103 -0.90 6.48 3.77
CA VAL A 103 -0.92 6.21 5.21
C VAL A 103 0.50 6.01 5.75
N LEU A 104 1.32 5.20 5.06
CA LEU A 104 2.72 5.02 5.43
C LEU A 104 3.50 6.35 5.35
N LEU A 105 3.21 7.18 4.35
CA LEU A 105 3.88 8.47 4.16
C LEU A 105 3.56 9.47 5.27
N TYR A 106 2.41 9.40 5.95
CA TYR A 106 2.16 10.25 7.12
C TYR A 106 3.21 10.06 8.21
N THR A 107 3.76 8.85 8.34
CA THR A 107 4.82 8.53 9.30
C THR A 107 6.21 8.69 8.70
N ILE A 108 6.45 8.13 7.51
CA ILE A 108 7.78 8.07 6.88
C ILE A 108 8.25 9.44 6.38
N SER A 109 7.32 10.25 5.85
CA SER A 109 7.63 11.56 5.28
C SER A 109 6.45 12.52 5.48
N PRO A 110 6.26 13.05 6.70
CA PRO A 110 5.07 13.82 7.08
C PRO A 110 4.82 15.05 6.20
N ASN A 111 5.88 15.64 5.64
CA ASN A 111 5.82 16.81 4.77
C ASN A 111 5.66 16.45 3.27
N SER A 112 5.45 15.18 2.96
CA SER A 112 5.31 14.70 1.59
C SER A 112 4.08 15.31 0.91
N THR A 113 4.29 15.84 -0.30
CA THR A 113 3.20 16.32 -1.17
C THR A 113 2.69 15.24 -2.12
N TRP A 114 2.99 13.95 -1.84
CA TRP A 114 2.74 12.84 -2.75
C TRP A 114 1.31 12.79 -3.30
N THR A 115 0.29 12.88 -2.46
CA THR A 115 -1.12 12.91 -2.88
C THR A 115 -1.45 14.10 -3.77
N LYS A 116 -0.89 15.29 -3.48
CA LYS A 116 -1.07 16.49 -4.33
C LYS A 116 -0.47 16.28 -5.72
N ARG A 117 0.74 15.72 -5.78
CA ARG A 117 1.42 15.41 -7.06
C ARG A 117 0.68 14.33 -7.84
N LEU A 118 0.19 13.28 -7.15
CA LEU A 118 -0.61 12.23 -7.76
C LEU A 118 -1.89 12.79 -8.37
N LYS A 119 -2.60 13.65 -7.63
CA LYS A 119 -3.80 14.31 -8.15
C LYS A 119 -3.46 15.18 -9.38
N ALA A 120 -2.42 16.01 -9.28
CA ALA A 120 -1.99 16.85 -10.40
C ALA A 120 -1.61 16.03 -11.65
N LEU A 121 -1.00 14.86 -11.45
CA LEU A 121 -0.70 13.93 -12.54
C LEU A 121 -1.97 13.40 -13.20
N LEU A 122 -2.95 12.94 -12.41
CA LEU A 122 -4.23 12.47 -12.95
C LEU A 122 -4.98 13.60 -13.67
N ASP A 123 -4.97 14.81 -13.11
CA ASP A 123 -5.59 15.99 -13.74
C ASP A 123 -4.90 16.35 -15.08
N SER A 124 -3.60 16.07 -15.23
CA SER A 124 -2.86 16.32 -16.48
C SER A 124 -3.11 15.27 -17.58
N TYR A 125 -3.72 14.13 -17.24
CA TYR A 125 -4.02 13.03 -18.15
C TYR A 125 -5.46 12.50 -17.95
N PRO A 126 -6.49 13.32 -18.21
CA PRO A 126 -7.89 12.96 -17.94
C PRO A 126 -8.44 11.84 -18.83
N ASP A 127 -7.82 11.62 -20.00
CA ASP A 127 -8.29 10.68 -21.03
C ASP A 127 -7.59 9.31 -21.00
N ILE A 128 -6.73 9.07 -19.99
CA ILE A 128 -6.02 7.79 -19.75
C ILE A 128 -6.74 6.97 -18.68
#